data_AF-A0A351A1K1-F1
#
_entry.id   AF-A0A351A1K1-F1
#
_cell.length_a   1.000
_cell.length_b   1.000
_cell.length_c   1.000
_cell.angle_alpha   90.00
_cell.angle_beta   90.00
_cell.angle_gamma   90.00
#
_symmetry.space_group_name_H-M   'P 1'
#
loop_
_entity.id
_entity.type
_entity.pdbx_description
1 polymer ?
#
loop_
_entity_poly.entity_id
_entity_poly.type
_entity_poly.pdbx_seq_one_letter_code
_entity_poly.pdbx_strand_id
1 'polypeptide(L)'
;VIGLAKAFRRQAVAEGVESIVHARRLLLLGCEFAQGYGIARPMPAAAVPVWVTAWRPDPSWQSAAELGRDQVLLLYAGAELAHWCALAAAALGNQGAEVPAFDIEGSAFGRWLAAERASGAVDAPACEALQDELAQLAQLCERCAGAPAAAGSRPSLIAELGARRAAIESALDAVLRAG
;
A
#
# COMPACT_ATOMS: atom_id res chain seq x y z
N VAL A 1 15.45 -4.01 5.00
CA VAL A 1 15.77 -5.11 5.94
C VAL A 1 15.70 -6.48 5.27
N ILE A 2 14.59 -6.87 4.63
CA ILE A 2 14.43 -8.18 3.98
C ILE A 2 15.56 -8.48 2.97
N GLY A 3 15.85 -7.55 2.06
CA GLY A 3 16.95 -7.70 1.11
C GLY A 3 18.34 -7.84 1.77
N LEU A 4 18.55 -7.20 2.93
CA LEU A 4 19.79 -7.32 3.70
C LEU A 4 19.92 -8.70 4.34
N ALA A 5 18.82 -9.22 4.92
CA ALA A 5 18.77 -10.57 5.46
C ALA A 5 19.09 -11.61 4.38
N LYS A 6 18.51 -11.46 3.18
CA LYS A 6 18.80 -12.32 2.01
C LYS A 6 20.28 -12.26 1.60
N ALA A 7 20.86 -11.06 1.52
CA ALA A 7 22.29 -10.88 1.22
C ALA A 7 23.23 -11.57 2.23
N PHE A 8 22.85 -11.58 3.51
CA PHE A 8 23.60 -12.27 4.57
C PHE A 8 23.14 -13.72 4.82
N ARG A 9 22.29 -14.28 3.96
CA ARG A 9 21.71 -15.63 4.09
C ARG A 9 21.07 -15.87 5.46
N ARG A 10 20.36 -14.87 5.97
CA ARG A 10 19.55 -14.93 7.19
C ARG A 10 18.08 -14.96 6.82
N GLN A 11 17.30 -15.67 7.63
CA GLN A 11 15.85 -15.63 7.56
C GLN A 11 15.35 -14.44 8.38
N ALA A 12 14.52 -13.60 7.77
CA ALA A 12 13.80 -12.56 8.48
C ALA A 12 12.46 -13.11 8.96
N VAL A 13 12.10 -12.81 10.21
CA VAL A 13 10.76 -13.06 10.75
C VAL A 13 10.09 -11.71 10.97
N ALA A 14 8.96 -11.48 10.30
CA ALA A 14 8.16 -10.29 10.52
C ALA A 14 7.25 -10.48 11.73
N GLU A 15 7.55 -9.80 12.83
CA GLU A 15 6.68 -9.78 14.01
C GLU A 15 5.63 -8.66 13.93
N GLY A 16 4.52 -8.82 14.65
CA GLY A 16 3.45 -7.83 14.69
C GLY A 16 2.55 -7.84 13.44
N VAL A 17 2.39 -9.00 12.78
CA VAL A 17 1.48 -9.11 11.64
C VAL A 17 0.03 -9.10 12.12
N GLU A 18 -0.71 -8.04 11.83
CA GLU A 18 -2.06 -7.85 12.35
C GLU A 18 -3.19 -8.34 11.44
N SER A 19 -2.95 -8.47 10.13
CA SER A 19 -4.00 -8.78 9.16
C SER A 19 -3.53 -9.66 7.99
N ILE A 20 -4.50 -10.25 7.28
CA ILE A 20 -4.27 -11.08 6.08
C ILE A 20 -3.57 -10.27 4.98
N VAL A 21 -3.99 -9.02 4.77
CA VAL A 21 -3.39 -8.11 3.78
C VAL A 21 -1.96 -7.76 4.16
N HIS A 22 -1.68 -7.55 5.45
CA HIS A 22 -0.33 -7.30 5.94
C HIS A 22 0.59 -8.51 5.68
N ALA A 23 0.16 -9.72 6.05
CA ALA A 23 0.90 -10.96 5.77
C ALA A 23 1.17 -11.15 4.27
N ARG A 24 0.17 -10.88 3.43
CA ARG A 24 0.31 -10.98 1.96
C ARG A 24 1.39 -10.03 1.43
N ARG A 25 1.43 -8.78 1.90
CA ARG A 25 2.47 -7.81 1.49
C ARG A 25 3.88 -8.28 1.88
N LEU A 26 4.04 -8.92 3.04
CA LEU A 26 5.33 -9.46 3.46
C LEU A 26 5.81 -10.58 2.53
N LEU A 27 4.91 -11.47 2.10
CA LEU A 27 5.21 -12.51 1.12
C LEU A 27 5.65 -11.92 -0.23
N LEU A 28 4.94 -10.90 -0.72
CA LEU A 28 5.30 -10.19 -1.95
C LEU A 28 6.68 -9.51 -1.86
N LEU A 29 7.11 -9.12 -0.66
CA LEU A 29 8.44 -8.56 -0.39
C LEU A 29 9.53 -9.64 -0.17
N GLY A 30 9.18 -10.93 -0.25
CA GLY A 30 10.11 -12.05 -0.04
C GLY A 30 10.32 -12.43 1.43
N CYS A 31 9.41 -12.02 2.34
CA CYS A 31 9.44 -12.42 3.75
C CYS A 31 8.43 -13.55 4.00
N GLU A 32 8.93 -14.77 4.17
CA GLU A 32 8.11 -15.98 4.30
C GLU A 32 7.74 -16.33 5.74
N PHE A 33 8.51 -15.82 6.72
CA PHE A 33 8.28 -16.09 8.13
C PHE A 33 7.66 -14.88 8.81
N ALA A 34 6.60 -15.11 9.58
CA ALA A 34 5.88 -14.05 10.26
C ALA A 34 5.18 -14.55 11.53
N GLN A 35 4.93 -13.61 12.45
CA GLN A 35 4.15 -13.82 13.66
C GLN A 35 3.23 -12.62 13.91
N GLY A 36 1.99 -12.91 14.30
CA GLY A 36 1.06 -11.90 14.79
C GLY A 36 -0.40 -12.34 14.66
N TYR A 37 -1.31 -11.45 15.05
CA TYR A 37 -2.74 -11.70 15.10
C TYR A 37 -3.38 -12.02 13.74
N GLY A 38 -2.76 -11.59 12.64
CA GLY A 38 -3.16 -11.92 11.28
C GLY A 38 -2.90 -13.39 10.91
N ILE A 39 -2.11 -14.12 11.72
CA ILE A 39 -1.81 -15.55 11.54
C ILE A 39 -2.52 -16.37 12.61
N ALA A 40 -2.37 -15.98 13.88
CA ALA A 40 -3.02 -16.61 15.01
C ALA A 40 -3.10 -15.66 16.20
N ARG A 41 -4.18 -15.81 16.99
CA ARG A 41 -4.26 -15.18 18.31
C ARG A 41 -3.34 -15.92 19.31
N PRO A 42 -2.85 -15.24 20.37
CA PRO A 42 -2.15 -15.90 21.46
C PRO A 42 -2.99 -17.06 22.00
N MET A 43 -2.33 -18.19 22.24
CA MET A 43 -2.97 -19.41 22.75
C MET A 43 -2.08 -20.09 23.79
N PRO A 44 -2.65 -20.87 24.73
CA PRO A 44 -1.86 -21.69 25.64
C PRO A 44 -0.96 -22.67 24.87
N ALA A 45 0.23 -22.98 25.40
CA ALA A 45 1.19 -23.87 24.75
C ALA A 45 0.59 -25.24 24.38
N ALA A 46 -0.30 -25.78 25.24
CA ALA A 46 -0.98 -27.05 25.00
C ALA A 46 -1.91 -27.04 23.76
N ALA A 47 -2.35 -25.87 23.29
CA ALA A 47 -3.20 -25.74 22.11
C ALA A 47 -2.42 -25.71 20.79
N VAL A 48 -1.10 -25.44 20.83
CA VAL A 48 -0.26 -25.29 19.64
C VAL A 48 -0.25 -26.55 18.76
N PRO A 49 -0.09 -27.79 19.28
CA PRO A 49 -0.07 -28.98 18.42
C PRO A 49 -1.36 -29.14 17.60
N VAL A 50 -2.51 -28.91 18.23
CA VAL A 50 -3.82 -28.99 17.55
C VAL A 50 -3.92 -27.89 16.50
N TRP A 51 -3.54 -26.65 16.86
CA TRP A 51 -3.56 -25.53 15.93
C TRP A 51 -2.68 -25.79 14.69
N VAL A 52 -1.44 -26.27 14.86
CA VAL A 52 -0.54 -26.57 13.73
C VAL A 52 -1.16 -27.56 12.75
N THR A 53 -1.87 -28.58 13.24
CA THR A 53 -2.50 -29.59 12.35
C THR A 53 -3.70 -29.04 11.57
N ALA A 54 -4.46 -28.14 12.19
CA ALA A 54 -5.67 -27.56 11.61
C ALA A 54 -5.42 -26.29 10.79
N TRP A 55 -4.30 -25.60 11.03
CA TRP A 55 -4.00 -24.32 10.41
C TRP A 55 -3.90 -24.43 8.90
N ARG A 56 -4.45 -23.44 8.21
CA ARG A 56 -4.35 -23.28 6.77
C ARG A 56 -4.00 -21.82 6.46
N PRO A 57 -3.05 -21.56 5.56
CA PRO A 57 -2.78 -20.20 5.11
C PRO A 57 -4.00 -19.67 4.36
N ASP A 58 -4.21 -18.36 4.43
CA ASP A 58 -5.22 -17.73 3.60
C ASP A 58 -4.94 -18.02 2.11
N PRO A 59 -5.95 -18.34 1.28
CA PRO A 59 -5.73 -18.65 -0.13
C PRO A 59 -4.96 -17.57 -0.89
N SER A 60 -5.10 -16.30 -0.50
CA SER A 60 -4.40 -15.17 -1.12
C SER A 60 -2.88 -15.16 -0.89
N TRP A 61 -2.41 -15.92 0.10
CA TRP A 61 -0.98 -16.09 0.40
C TRP A 61 -0.35 -17.16 -0.49
N GLN A 62 -1.12 -18.18 -0.88
CA GLN A 62 -0.62 -19.29 -1.71
C GLN A 62 -0.29 -18.84 -3.13
N SER A 63 -0.95 -17.80 -3.63
CA SER A 63 -0.68 -17.20 -4.94
C SER A 63 0.26 -16.00 -4.89
N ALA A 64 0.75 -15.60 -3.70
CA ALA A 64 1.66 -14.48 -3.55
C ALA A 64 3.10 -14.93 -3.89
N ALA A 65 3.61 -14.50 -5.05
CA ALA A 65 5.00 -14.68 -5.43
C ALA A 65 5.85 -13.45 -5.03
N GLU A 66 7.12 -13.66 -4.67
CA GLU A 66 8.08 -12.56 -4.46
C GLU A 66 8.12 -11.69 -5.72
N LEU A 67 7.89 -10.40 -5.54
CA LEU A 67 7.81 -9.43 -6.62
C LEU A 67 9.21 -9.05 -7.11
N GLY A 68 9.31 -8.71 -8.39
CA GLY A 68 10.49 -8.07 -8.95
C GLY A 68 10.74 -6.70 -8.31
N ARG A 69 11.98 -6.19 -8.42
CA ARG A 69 12.38 -4.92 -7.79
C ARG A 69 11.44 -3.75 -8.15
N ASP A 70 11.02 -3.68 -9.41
CA ASP A 70 10.15 -2.62 -9.91
C ASP A 70 8.71 -2.76 -9.39
N GLN A 71 8.23 -3.99 -9.25
CA GLN A 71 6.92 -4.29 -8.65
C GLN A 71 6.90 -4.02 -7.13
N VAL A 72 8.04 -4.18 -6.44
CA VAL A 72 8.17 -3.79 -5.03
C VAL A 72 8.04 -2.27 -4.85
N LEU A 73 8.53 -1.46 -5.80
CA LEU A 73 8.35 0.01 -5.75
C LEU A 73 6.86 0.39 -5.74
N LEU A 74 6.00 -0.42 -6.35
CA LEU A 74 4.56 -0.17 -6.38
C LEU A 74 3.86 -0.50 -5.06
N LEU A 75 4.35 -1.51 -4.34
CA LEU A 75 3.90 -1.73 -2.97
C LEU A 75 4.25 -0.55 -2.06
N TYR A 76 5.44 0.03 -2.25
CA TYR A 76 5.82 1.26 -1.54
C TYR A 76 4.92 2.44 -1.93
N ALA A 77 4.65 2.62 -3.23
CA ALA A 77 3.72 3.64 -3.72
C ALA A 77 2.34 3.51 -3.07
N GLY A 78 1.76 2.30 -3.06
CA GLY A 78 0.47 2.04 -2.43
C GLY A 78 0.46 2.35 -0.93
N ALA A 79 1.56 2.06 -0.22
CA ALA A 79 1.70 2.38 1.19
C ALA A 79 1.80 3.90 1.43
N GLU A 80 2.58 4.61 0.62
CA GLU A 80 2.67 6.08 0.66
C GLU A 80 1.31 6.71 0.40
N LEU A 81 0.60 6.29 -0.65
CA LEU A 81 -0.75 6.75 -0.98
C LEU A 81 -1.74 6.53 0.16
N ALA A 82 -1.74 5.33 0.76
CA ALA A 82 -2.59 5.03 1.90
C ALA A 82 -2.28 5.91 3.12
N HIS A 83 -1.00 6.19 3.36
CA HIS A 83 -0.57 7.08 4.43
C HIS A 83 -1.03 8.53 4.17
N TRP A 84 -0.89 9.02 2.95
CA TRP A 84 -1.35 10.34 2.54
C TRP A 84 -2.86 10.52 2.72
N CYS A 85 -3.66 9.55 2.25
CA CYS A 85 -5.10 9.58 2.48
C CYS A 85 -5.46 9.61 3.97
N ALA A 86 -4.72 8.89 4.81
CA ALA A 86 -4.95 8.88 6.25
C ALA A 86 -4.61 10.23 6.90
N LEU A 87 -3.51 10.88 6.51
CA LEU A 87 -3.15 12.22 6.97
C LEU A 87 -4.19 13.26 6.53
N ALA A 88 -4.61 13.24 5.26
CA ALA A 88 -5.64 14.14 4.75
C ALA A 88 -6.98 13.96 5.48
N ALA A 89 -7.39 12.70 5.72
CA ALA A 89 -8.58 12.41 6.50
C ALA A 89 -8.47 12.87 7.96
N ALA A 90 -7.29 12.76 8.59
CA ALA A 90 -7.05 13.21 9.95
C ALA A 90 -7.02 14.75 10.09
N ALA A 91 -6.64 15.46 9.03
CA ALA A 91 -6.70 16.92 8.98
C ALA A 91 -8.14 17.45 8.94
N LEU A 92 -9.12 16.66 8.48
CA LEU A 92 -10.53 17.04 8.43
C LEU A 92 -11.10 17.33 9.83
N GLY A 93 -11.18 18.62 10.17
CA GLY A 93 -11.72 19.09 11.45
C GLY A 93 -10.69 19.52 12.48
N ASN A 94 -9.40 19.36 12.19
CA ASN A 94 -8.31 19.95 12.97
C ASN A 94 -7.82 21.21 12.25
N GLN A 95 -8.29 22.38 12.68
CA GLN A 95 -7.82 23.64 12.11
C GLN A 95 -6.30 23.79 12.33
N GLY A 96 -5.56 24.02 11.24
CA GLY A 96 -4.10 24.17 11.29
C GLY A 96 -3.30 22.86 11.25
N ALA A 97 -3.95 21.71 11.03
CA ALA A 97 -3.23 20.47 10.75
C ALA A 97 -2.49 20.61 9.40
N GLU A 98 -1.17 20.56 9.44
CA GLU A 98 -0.33 20.61 8.26
C GLU A 98 -0.40 19.23 7.57
N VAL A 99 -1.03 19.17 6.41
CA VAL A 99 -0.93 18.02 5.51
C VAL A 99 0.38 18.23 4.74
N PRO A 100 1.36 17.32 4.82
CA PRO A 100 2.61 17.53 4.11
C PRO A 100 2.36 17.58 2.59
N ALA A 101 3.28 18.18 1.83
CA ALA A 101 3.11 18.32 0.39
C ALA A 101 3.16 16.94 -0.28
N PHE A 102 2.16 16.64 -1.11
CA PHE A 102 2.06 15.38 -1.85
C PHE A 102 3.02 15.37 -3.05
N ASP A 103 4.31 15.12 -2.79
CA ASP A 103 5.35 15.07 -3.82
C ASP A 103 5.50 13.67 -4.43
N ILE A 104 4.56 13.31 -5.30
CA ILE A 104 4.64 12.05 -6.03
C ILE A 104 5.73 12.06 -7.09
N GLU A 105 5.91 13.19 -7.79
CA GLU A 105 6.90 13.31 -8.86
C GLU A 105 8.33 13.11 -8.33
N GLY A 106 8.61 13.63 -7.14
CA GLY A 106 9.87 13.44 -6.41
C GLY A 106 9.99 12.12 -5.65
N SER A 107 8.96 11.28 -5.63
CA SER A 107 9.02 9.97 -4.96
C SER A 107 9.80 8.93 -5.79
N ALA A 108 10.21 7.83 -5.17
CA ALA A 108 10.83 6.71 -5.90
C ALA A 108 9.88 6.11 -6.94
N PHE A 109 8.58 6.11 -6.64
CA PHE A 109 7.54 5.67 -7.54
C PHE A 109 7.35 6.63 -8.73
N GLY A 110 7.29 7.94 -8.49
CA GLY A 110 7.16 8.93 -9.56
C GLY A 110 8.31 8.87 -10.55
N ARG A 111 9.55 8.71 -10.06
CA ARG A 111 10.73 8.51 -10.90
C ARG A 111 10.67 7.21 -11.71
N TRP A 112 10.19 6.12 -11.12
CA TRP A 112 10.01 4.86 -11.84
C TRP A 112 8.95 5.02 -12.94
N LEU A 113 7.80 5.61 -12.65
CA LEU A 113 6.73 5.84 -13.62
C LEU A 113 7.22 6.73 -14.79
N ALA A 114 8.01 7.77 -14.50
CA ALA A 114 8.63 8.60 -15.53
C ALA A 114 9.60 7.82 -16.42
N ALA A 115 10.38 6.89 -15.83
CA ALA A 115 11.31 6.04 -16.56
C ALA A 115 10.59 5.03 -17.48
N GLU A 116 9.49 4.41 -17.02
CA GLU A 116 8.67 3.50 -17.83
C GLU A 116 7.99 4.19 -19.01
N ARG A 117 7.56 5.45 -18.83
CA ARG A 117 7.03 6.24 -19.94
C ARG A 117 8.11 6.58 -20.96
N ALA A 118 9.32 6.90 -20.50
CA ALA A 118 10.44 7.20 -21.38
C ALA A 118 10.94 5.97 -22.15
N SER A 119 10.83 4.78 -21.55
CA SER A 119 11.20 3.51 -22.22
C SER A 119 10.15 3.06 -23.23
N GLY A 120 8.89 3.49 -23.07
CA GLY A 120 7.76 3.04 -23.89
C GLY A 120 7.36 1.58 -23.64
N ALA A 121 7.85 0.98 -22.54
CA ALA A 121 7.55 -0.40 -22.17
C ALA A 121 6.13 -0.58 -21.63
N VAL A 122 5.52 0.50 -21.13
CA VAL A 122 4.15 0.51 -20.61
C VAL A 122 3.22 1.26 -21.56
N ASP A 123 1.99 0.78 -21.67
CA ASP A 123 0.93 1.40 -22.44
C ASP A 123 0.71 2.87 -22.02
N ALA A 124 0.82 3.78 -22.99
CA ALA A 124 0.78 5.22 -22.75
C ALA A 124 -0.55 5.71 -22.12
N PRO A 125 -1.73 5.24 -22.58
CA PRO A 125 -3.02 5.55 -21.95
C PRO A 125 -3.13 5.06 -20.50
N ALA A 126 -2.58 3.89 -20.18
CA ALA A 126 -2.59 3.37 -18.81
C ALA A 126 -1.75 4.24 -17.87
N CYS A 127 -0.58 4.69 -18.34
CA CYS A 127 0.26 5.64 -17.61
C CYS A 127 -0.42 7.00 -17.41
N GLU A 128 -1.09 7.53 -18.43
CA GLU A 128 -1.82 8.81 -18.36
C GLU A 128 -2.97 8.73 -17.36
N ALA A 129 -3.80 7.69 -17.43
CA ALA A 129 -4.90 7.48 -16.49
C ALA A 129 -4.42 7.40 -15.04
N LEU A 130 -3.29 6.73 -14.79
CA LEU A 130 -2.69 6.67 -13.47
C LEU A 130 -2.24 8.05 -12.98
N GLN A 131 -1.62 8.86 -13.83
CA GLN A 131 -1.20 10.22 -13.47
C GLN A 131 -2.38 11.13 -13.16
N ASP A 132 -3.46 11.04 -13.95
CA ASP A 132 -4.67 11.82 -13.72
C ASP A 132 -5.29 11.50 -12.36
N GLU A 133 -5.31 10.23 -11.95
CA GLU A 133 -5.81 9.83 -10.64
C GLU A 133 -4.89 10.32 -9.49
N LEU A 134 -3.57 10.30 -9.69
CA LEU A 134 -2.61 10.83 -8.71
C LEU A 134 -2.76 12.35 -8.53
N ALA A 135 -2.95 13.09 -9.62
CA ALA A 135 -3.18 14.53 -9.59
C ALA A 135 -4.52 14.88 -8.90
N GLN A 136 -5.58 14.11 -9.19
CA GLN A 136 -6.88 14.27 -8.52
C GLN A 136 -6.76 14.02 -7.01
N LEU A 137 -5.99 13.01 -6.59
CA LEU A 137 -5.76 12.74 -5.17
C LEU A 137 -5.00 13.90 -4.50
N ALA A 138 -3.98 14.46 -5.14
CA ALA A 138 -3.23 15.61 -4.62
C ALA A 138 -4.15 16.80 -4.34
N GLN A 139 -4.97 17.17 -5.33
CA GLN A 139 -5.96 18.25 -5.19
C GLN A 139 -6.98 17.98 -4.08
N LEU A 140 -7.40 16.71 -3.93
CA LEU A 140 -8.32 16.32 -2.88
C LEU A 140 -7.70 16.43 -1.47
N CYS A 141 -6.42 16.08 -1.32
CA CYS A 141 -5.68 16.27 -0.08
C CYS A 141 -5.59 17.76 0.32
N GLU A 142 -5.30 18.65 -0.64
CA GLU A 142 -5.29 20.10 -0.40
C GLU A 142 -6.67 20.62 0.01
N ARG A 143 -7.73 20.17 -0.68
CA ARG A 143 -9.12 20.48 -0.30
C ARG A 143 -9.44 20.04 1.12
N CYS A 144 -8.92 18.90 1.57
CA CYS A 144 -9.11 18.40 2.93
C CYS A 144 -8.39 19.29 3.97
N ALA A 145 -7.19 19.78 3.65
CA ALA A 145 -6.44 20.69 4.53
C ALA A 145 -7.12 22.06 4.67
N GLY A 146 -7.73 22.57 3.60
CA GLY A 146 -8.44 23.86 3.59
C GLY A 146 -9.93 23.79 3.97
N ALA A 147 -10.49 22.60 4.18
CA ALA A 147 -11.93 22.45 4.37
C ALA A 147 -12.40 23.03 5.71
N PRO A 148 -13.48 23.85 5.74
CA PRO A 148 -14.09 24.28 6.98
C PRO A 148 -14.62 23.07 7.75
N ALA A 149 -14.60 23.13 9.08
CA ALA A 149 -14.95 22.04 9.99
C ALA A 149 -16.43 21.57 9.93
N ALA A 150 -17.21 22.00 8.93
CA ALA A 150 -18.62 21.66 8.75
C ALA A 150 -18.82 20.13 8.72
N ALA A 151 -19.78 19.65 9.51
CA ALA A 151 -19.99 18.22 9.72
C ALA A 151 -20.47 17.48 8.46
N GLY A 152 -21.09 18.19 7.50
CA GLY A 152 -21.66 17.58 6.29
C GLY A 152 -20.63 17.24 5.19
N SER A 153 -19.48 17.93 5.14
CA SER A 153 -18.48 17.73 4.08
C SER A 153 -17.49 16.59 4.39
N ARG A 154 -17.23 16.29 5.69
CA ARG A 154 -16.21 15.30 6.07
C ARG A 154 -16.50 13.88 5.57
N PRO A 155 -17.71 13.30 5.75
CA PRO A 155 -17.98 11.95 5.29
C PRO A 155 -17.84 11.82 3.76
N SER A 156 -18.24 12.86 3.02
CA SER A 156 -18.10 12.92 1.56
C SER A 156 -16.64 12.93 1.12
N LEU A 157 -15.79 13.77 1.76
CA LEU A 157 -14.37 13.85 1.43
C LEU A 157 -13.62 12.57 1.78
N ILE A 158 -13.95 11.93 2.92
CA ILE A 158 -13.38 10.63 3.31
C ILE A 158 -13.76 9.55 2.29
N ALA A 159 -15.01 9.53 1.84
CA ALA A 159 -15.46 8.60 0.80
C ALA A 159 -14.74 8.86 -0.53
N GLU A 160 -14.56 10.12 -0.93
CA GLU A 160 -13.84 10.52 -2.14
C GLU A 160 -12.35 10.10 -2.08
N LEU A 161 -11.68 10.28 -0.93
CA LEU A 161 -10.30 9.83 -0.70
C LEU A 161 -10.19 8.31 -0.86
N GLY A 162 -11.13 7.56 -0.27
CA GLY A 162 -11.18 6.10 -0.39
C GLY A 162 -11.40 5.63 -1.83
N ALA A 163 -12.30 6.30 -2.57
CA ALA A 163 -12.57 5.99 -3.96
C ALA A 163 -11.37 6.27 -4.86
N ARG A 164 -10.69 7.40 -4.67
CA ARG A 164 -9.47 7.76 -5.44
C ARG A 164 -8.33 6.78 -5.18
N ARG A 165 -8.12 6.38 -3.92
CA ARG A 165 -7.14 5.33 -3.60
C ARG A 165 -7.42 4.03 -4.36
N ALA A 166 -8.67 3.58 -4.38
CA ALA A 166 -9.06 2.36 -5.08
C ALA A 166 -8.89 2.49 -6.61
N ALA A 167 -9.18 3.66 -7.19
CA ALA A 167 -8.95 3.93 -8.61
C ALA A 167 -7.46 3.87 -8.97
N ILE A 168 -6.59 4.47 -8.14
CA ILE A 168 -5.14 4.42 -8.31
C ILE A 168 -4.62 2.97 -8.21
N GLU A 169 -5.08 2.20 -7.23
CA GLU A 169 -4.72 0.78 -7.09
C GLU A 169 -5.10 -0.01 -8.37
N SER A 170 -6.29 0.24 -8.93
CA SER A 170 -6.72 -0.40 -10.17
C SER A 170 -5.90 0.05 -11.40
N ALA A 171 -5.52 1.32 -11.47
CA ALA A 171 -4.71 1.87 -12.56
C ALA A 171 -3.27 1.34 -12.51
N LEU A 172 -2.70 1.21 -11.30
CA LEU A 172 -1.41 0.55 -11.07
C LEU A 172 -1.42 -0.90 -11.55
N ASP A 173 -2.45 -1.66 -11.21
CA ASP A 173 -2.61 -3.04 -11.69
C ASP A 173 -2.75 -3.14 -13.22
N ALA A 174 -3.30 -2.11 -13.88
CA ALA A 174 -3.38 -2.07 -15.34
C ALA A 174 -2.00 -1.81 -15.97
N VAL A 175 -1.27 -0.82 -15.46
CA VAL A 175 0.12 -0.52 -15.87
C VAL A 175 1.02 -1.75 -15.72
N LEU A 176 0.87 -2.49 -14.62
CA LEU A 176 1.67 -3.68 -14.33
C LEU A 176 1.38 -4.90 -15.19
N ARG A 177 0.15 -5.04 -15.71
CA ARG A 177 -0.23 -6.18 -16.55
C ARG A 177 0.10 -5.96 -18.02
N ALA A 178 0.38 -4.71 -18.40
CA ALA A 178 0.68 -4.31 -19.77
C ALA A 178 2.19 -4.42 -20.11
N GLY A 179 3.07 -4.52 -19.10
CA GLY A 179 4.52 -4.74 -19.24
C GLY A 179 4.94 -6.12 -18.75
#